data_AF-A0A267TB51-F1
#
_entry.id   AF-A0A267TB51-F1
#
_cell.length_a   1.000
_cell.length_b   1.000
_cell.length_c   1.000
_cell.angle_alpha   90.00
_cell.angle_beta   90.00
_cell.angle_gamma   90.00
#
_symmetry.space_group_name_H-M   'P 1'
#
loop_
_entity.id
_entity.type
_entity.pdbx_description
1 polymer ?
#
loop_
_entity_poly.entity_id
_entity_poly.type
_entity_poly.pdbx_seq_one_letter_code
_entity_poly.pdbx_strand_id
1 'polypeptide(L)'
;MEERVSNYTLKGTLRKYKQVKESKLSSLYGNEAKLKFILHYLKQNPSQSFMAEYSGICQSKVSEWIKYLLVVLHETLDRLNFLAQRQ
;
A
#
# COMPACT_ATOMS: atom_id res chain seq x y z
N MET A 1 -8.88 -12.09 26.99
CA MET A 1 -10.26 -11.98 26.43
C MET A 1 -10.25 -11.33 25.05
N GLU A 2 -9.34 -10.38 24.78
CA GLU A 2 -9.19 -9.64 23.51
C GLU A 2 -8.88 -10.52 22.29
N GLU A 3 -8.07 -11.56 22.44
CA GLU A 3 -7.62 -12.44 21.35
C GLU A 3 -8.77 -13.23 20.68
N ARG A 4 -9.83 -13.54 21.45
CA ARG A 4 -11.02 -14.24 20.95
C ARG A 4 -11.91 -13.33 20.10
N VAL A 5 -12.05 -12.06 20.46
CA VAL A 5 -12.90 -11.11 19.73
C VAL A 5 -12.29 -10.72 18.38
N SER A 6 -10.95 -10.72 18.30
CA SER A 6 -10.20 -10.46 17.08
C SER A 6 -10.48 -11.51 15.99
N ASN A 7 -10.32 -12.79 16.34
CA ASN A 7 -10.27 -13.88 15.35
C ASN A 7 -11.60 -14.62 15.16
N TYR A 8 -12.58 -14.42 16.04
CA TYR A 8 -13.85 -15.14 16.01
C TYR A 8 -15.06 -14.20 15.86
N THR A 9 -16.11 -14.69 15.23
CA THR A 9 -17.41 -14.01 15.19
C THR A 9 -18.10 -14.11 16.56
N LEU A 10 -19.14 -13.31 16.79
CA LEU A 10 -19.98 -13.41 17.99
C LEU A 10 -20.64 -14.80 18.14
N LYS A 11 -20.67 -15.60 17.07
CA LYS A 11 -21.14 -17.00 17.05
C LYS A 11 -20.02 -18.02 17.24
N GLY A 12 -18.79 -17.59 17.55
CA GLY A 12 -17.65 -18.47 17.83
C GLY A 12 -16.99 -19.10 16.60
N THR A 13 -17.35 -18.67 15.39
CA THR A 13 -16.71 -19.16 14.15
C THR A 13 -15.50 -18.30 13.77
N LEU A 14 -14.45 -18.89 13.19
CA LEU A 14 -13.29 -18.12 12.70
C LEU A 14 -13.75 -17.05 11.70
N ARG A 15 -13.37 -15.80 11.96
CA ARG A 15 -13.68 -14.66 11.09
C ARG A 15 -12.82 -14.79 9.83
N LYS A 16 -13.42 -15.23 8.73
CA LYS A 16 -12.77 -15.27 7.41
C LYS A 16 -12.60 -13.83 6.89
N TYR A 17 -11.51 -13.16 7.28
CA TYR A 17 -11.08 -11.97 6.54
C TYR A 17 -10.71 -12.40 5.13
N LYS A 18 -11.24 -11.72 4.11
CA LYS A 18 -10.76 -11.91 2.72
C LYS A 18 -9.33 -11.39 2.66
N GLN A 19 -8.35 -12.28 2.90
CA GLN A 19 -6.98 -12.00 2.54
C GLN A 19 -6.91 -12.01 1.02
N VAL A 20 -6.88 -10.81 0.43
CA VAL A 20 -6.63 -10.66 -1.00
C VAL A 20 -5.18 -11.07 -1.23
N LYS A 21 -5.00 -12.27 -1.80
CA LYS A 21 -3.68 -12.75 -2.18
C LYS A 21 -3.24 -11.98 -3.42
N GLU A 22 -2.17 -11.22 -3.29
CA GLU A 22 -1.59 -10.54 -4.43
C GLU A 22 -1.11 -11.55 -5.48
N SER A 23 -1.33 -11.22 -6.76
CA SER A 23 -0.83 -12.02 -7.87
C SER A 23 0.70 -12.00 -7.88
N LYS A 24 1.32 -13.17 -8.06
CA LYS A 24 2.78 -13.28 -8.24
C LYS A 24 3.29 -12.54 -9.48
N LEU A 25 2.40 -12.23 -10.43
CA LEU A 25 2.71 -11.47 -11.64
C LEU A 25 2.57 -9.94 -11.43
N SER A 26 2.33 -9.50 -10.20
CA SER A 26 2.34 -8.07 -9.87
C SER A 26 3.72 -7.48 -10.16
N SER A 27 3.76 -6.37 -10.90
CA SER A 27 5.02 -5.66 -11.19
C SER A 27 5.66 -5.10 -9.92
N LEU A 28 4.88 -4.85 -8.86
CA LEU A 28 5.38 -4.39 -7.57
C LEU A 28 4.79 -5.27 -6.47
N TYR A 29 5.37 -6.46 -6.30
CA TYR A 29 4.86 -7.48 -5.38
C TYR A 29 5.17 -7.16 -3.91
N GLY A 30 4.16 -7.26 -3.06
CA GLY A 30 4.29 -7.14 -1.62
C GLY A 30 4.01 -5.74 -1.09
N ASN A 31 3.38 -5.67 0.08
CA ASN A 31 2.97 -4.41 0.71
C ASN A 31 4.17 -3.54 1.12
N GLU A 32 5.24 -4.17 1.61
CA GLU A 32 6.47 -3.45 2.00
C GLU A 32 7.14 -2.80 0.80
N ALA A 33 7.23 -3.51 -0.33
CA ALA A 33 7.79 -2.97 -1.57
C ALA A 33 6.99 -1.76 -2.06
N LYS A 34 5.65 -1.86 -2.06
CA LYS A 34 4.75 -0.74 -2.40
C LYS A 34 4.93 0.47 -1.50
N LEU A 35 5.02 0.24 -0.19
CA LEU A 35 5.19 1.33 0.78
C LEU A 35 6.55 2.01 0.59
N LYS A 36 7.64 1.24 0.48
CA LYS A 36 8.98 1.78 0.21
C LYS A 36 9.02 2.55 -1.09
N PHE A 37 8.40 2.02 -2.15
CA PHE A 37 8.31 2.67 -3.44
C PHE A 37 7.65 4.05 -3.36
N ILE A 38 6.47 4.16 -2.74
CA ILE A 38 5.76 5.44 -2.68
C ILE A 38 6.44 6.44 -1.74
N LEU A 39 7.01 5.98 -0.62
CA LEU A 39 7.74 6.85 0.29
C LEU A 39 9.03 7.38 -0.34
N HIS A 40 9.75 6.54 -1.11
CA HIS A 40 10.92 6.98 -1.86
C HIS A 40 10.54 8.04 -2.90
N TYR A 41 9.45 7.81 -3.65
CA TYR A 41 8.92 8.77 -4.61
C TYR A 41 8.60 10.12 -3.94
N LEU A 42 7.87 10.12 -2.82
CA LEU A 42 7.52 11.35 -2.08
C LEU A 42 8.74 12.06 -1.49
N LYS A 43 9.75 11.31 -1.03
CA LYS A 43 10.93 11.87 -0.39
C LYS A 43 11.88 12.51 -1.40
N GLN A 44 12.11 11.86 -2.53
CA GLN A 44 13.14 12.27 -3.50
C GLN A 44 12.58 13.07 -4.67
N ASN A 45 11.25 13.03 -4.90
CA ASN A 45 10.60 13.55 -6.10
C ASN A 45 11.34 13.18 -7.42
N PRO A 46 11.71 11.90 -7.61
CA PRO A 46 12.51 11.48 -8.75
C PRO A 46 11.70 11.46 -10.04
N SER A 47 12.40 11.44 -11.18
CA SER A 47 11.77 11.23 -12.48
C SER A 47 11.15 9.83 -12.57
N GLN A 48 10.12 9.67 -13.40
CA GLN A 48 9.50 8.37 -13.63
C GLN A 48 10.48 7.34 -14.23
N SER A 49 11.41 7.80 -15.07
CA SER A 49 12.44 6.96 -15.67
C SER A 49 13.41 6.43 -14.61
N PHE A 50 13.83 7.28 -13.66
CA PHE A 50 14.65 6.84 -12.54
C PHE A 50 13.91 5.83 -11.65
N MET A 51 12.64 6.09 -11.34
CA MET A 51 11.83 5.15 -10.56
C MET A 51 11.67 3.81 -11.27
N ALA A 52 11.51 3.81 -12.59
CA ALA A 52 11.40 2.60 -13.40
C ALA A 52 12.66 1.75 -13.29
N GLU A 53 13.82 2.37 -13.44
CA GLU A 53 15.12 1.73 -13.27
C GLU A 53 15.33 1.22 -11.84
N TYR A 54 15.09 2.08 -10.84
CA TYR A 54 15.27 1.75 -9.42
C TYR A 54 14.39 0.58 -8.96
N SER A 55 13.15 0.51 -9.43
CA SER A 55 12.18 -0.53 -9.03
C SER A 55 12.12 -1.73 -9.96
N GLY A 56 12.86 -1.72 -11.08
CA GLY A 56 12.86 -2.80 -12.06
C GLY A 56 11.53 -2.99 -12.80
N ILE A 57 10.72 -1.93 -12.92
CA ILE A 57 9.43 -1.96 -13.62
C ILE A 57 9.41 -0.95 -14.77
N CYS A 58 8.53 -1.14 -15.74
CA CYS A 58 8.40 -0.19 -16.85
C CYS A 58 7.79 1.15 -16.40
N GLN A 59 8.17 2.24 -17.08
CA GLN A 59 7.73 3.59 -16.74
C GLN A 59 6.20 3.77 -16.72
N SER A 60 5.47 3.09 -17.61
CA SER A 60 4.00 3.11 -17.61
C SER A 60 3.43 2.55 -16.30
N LYS A 61 4.02 1.48 -15.76
CA LYS A 61 3.63 0.89 -14.48
C LYS A 61 4.02 1.77 -13.29
N VAL A 62 5.14 2.49 -13.35
CA VAL A 62 5.49 3.49 -12.34
C VAL A 62 4.36 4.51 -12.16
N SER A 63 3.88 5.10 -13.27
CA SER A 63 2.80 6.09 -13.24
C SER A 63 1.50 5.52 -12.66
N GLU A 64 1.15 4.29 -13.06
CA GLU A 64 -0.01 3.57 -12.54
C GLU A 64 0.08 3.34 -11.03
N TRP A 65 1.23 2.85 -10.54
CA TRP A 65 1.47 2.61 -9.12
C TRP A 65 1.47 3.89 -8.29
N ILE A 66 2.09 4.97 -8.77
CA ILE A 66 2.09 6.25 -8.07
C ILE A 66 0.64 6.73 -7.89
N LYS A 67 -0.16 6.74 -8.97
CA LYS A 67 -1.56 7.18 -8.92
C LYS A 67 -2.37 6.36 -7.92
N TYR A 68 -2.22 5.04 -7.93
CA TYR A 68 -2.95 4.15 -7.04
C TYR A 68 -2.49 4.28 -5.57
N LEU A 69 -1.18 4.21 -5.33
CA LEU A 69 -0.62 4.19 -3.97
C LEU A 69 -0.74 5.53 -3.27
N LEU A 70 -0.73 6.67 -4.00
CA LEU A 70 -0.98 7.97 -3.39
C LEU A 70 -2.37 8.07 -2.76
N VAL A 71 -3.40 7.60 -3.46
CA VAL A 71 -4.78 7.60 -2.94
C VAL A 71 -4.88 6.71 -1.71
N VAL A 72 -4.35 5.48 -1.81
CA VAL A 72 -4.36 4.53 -0.68
C VAL A 72 -3.61 5.08 0.52
N LEU A 73 -2.43 5.67 0.32
CA LEU A 73 -1.62 6.26 1.38
C LEU A 73 -2.35 7.44 2.03
N HIS A 74 -2.95 8.32 1.23
CA HIS A 74 -3.73 9.45 1.73
C HIS A 74 -4.90 8.99 2.59
N GLU A 75 -5.74 8.07 2.08
CA GLU A 75 -6.86 7.52 2.85
C GLU A 75 -6.40 6.81 4.13
N THR A 76 -5.26 6.12 4.09
CA THR A 76 -4.70 5.44 5.26
C THR A 76 -4.25 6.45 6.31
N LEU A 77 -3.51 7.48 5.90
CA LEU A 77 -3.06 8.54 6.81
C LEU A 77 -4.24 9.32 7.39
N ASP A 78 -5.27 9.58 6.60
CA ASP A 78 -6.51 10.23 7.05
C ASP A 78 -7.22 9.40 8.13
N ARG A 79 -7.43 8.09 7.88
CA ARG A 79 -8.04 7.17 8.86
C ARG A 79 -7.21 7.03 10.15
N LEU A 80 -5.90 7.17 10.05
CA LEU A 80 -5.00 7.13 11.21
C LEU A 80 -4.85 8.49 11.91
N ASN A 81 -5.53 9.54 11.44
CA ASN A 81 -5.38 10.92 11.92
C ASN A 81 -3.93 11.44 11.83
N PHE A 82 -3.18 10.98 10.82
CA PHE A 82 -1.80 11.40 10.52
C PHE A 82 -1.69 12.25 9.26
N LEU A 83 -2.81 12.60 8.61
CA LEU A 83 -2.77 13.52 7.50
C LEU A 83 -2.29 14.90 8.01
N ALA A 84 -1.22 15.42 7.40
CA ALA A 84 -0.76 16.77 7.73
C ALA A 84 -1.89 17.76 7.43
N GLN A 85 -2.21 18.62 8.40
CA GLN A 85 -3.10 19.76 8.15
C GLN A 85 -2.43 20.64 7.09
N ARG A 86 -3.13 20.89 5.98
CA ARG A 86 -2.67 21.89 5.01
C ARG A 86 -2.63 23.23 5.73
N GLN A 87 -1.43 23.79 5.88
CA GLN A 87 -1.23 25.16 6.35
C GLN A 87 -1.67 26.16 5.28
#